data_AF-A0A7C2RVR1-F1
#
_entry.id   AF-A0A7C2RVR1-F1
#
_cell.length_a   1.000
_cell.length_b   1.000
_cell.length_c   1.000
_cell.angle_alpha   90.00
_cell.angle_beta   90.00
_cell.angle_gamma   90.00
#
_symmetry.space_group_name_H-M   'P 1'
#
loop_
_entity.id
_entity.type
_entity.pdbx_description
1 polymer ?
#
loop_
_entity_poly.entity_id
_entity_poly.type
_entity_poly.pdbx_seq_one_letter_code
_entity_poly.pdbx_strand_id
1 'polypeptide(L)' 'MDILIFIIDNNVILKDINLDIYKGELVGVIGESGSGKTTLAKACLGLIKPC' A
#
# COMPACT_ATOMS: atom_id res chain seq x y z
N MET A 1 6.08 -5.65 -11.05
CA MET A 1 7.48 -5.45 -10.63
C MET A 1 7.41 -4.93 -9.21
N ASP A 2 7.89 -5.73 -8.28
CA ASP A 2 7.13 -6.09 -7.08
C ASP A 2 7.45 -5.16 -5.89
N ILE A 3 6.41 -4.68 -5.20
CA ILE A 3 6.58 -3.93 -3.95
C ILE A 3 6.51 -4.92 -2.79
N LEU A 4 7.65 -5.04 -2.10
CA LEU A 4 7.85 -5.91 -0.95
C LEU A 4 7.01 -5.47 0.28
N ILE A 5 6.89 -6.41 1.21
CA ILE A 5 6.14 -6.40 2.46
C ILE A 5 6.37 -5.10 3.27
N PHE A 6 5.38 -4.67 4.05
CA PHE A 6 5.55 -3.55 4.97
C PHE A 6 4.99 -3.85 6.37
N ILE A 7 5.85 -3.73 7.38
CA ILE A 7 5.57 -4.01 8.79
C ILE A 7 5.60 -2.69 9.58
N ILE A 8 4.50 -2.34 10.25
CA ILE A 8 4.49 -1.31 11.30
C ILE A 8 4.12 -2.02 12.60
N ASP A 9 5.00 -1.94 13.61
CA ASP A 9 4.70 -2.27 15.00
C ASP A 9 4.36 -3.75 15.27
N ASN A 10 5.24 -4.67 14.83
CA ASN A 10 5.10 -6.13 14.92
C ASN A 10 3.82 -6.74 14.30
N ASN A 11 2.99 -5.91 13.65
CA ASN A 11 1.81 -6.35 12.90
C ASN A 11 2.00 -6.07 11.41
N VAL A 12 1.86 -7.11 10.61
CA VAL A 12 1.89 -7.00 9.15
C VAL A 12 0.54 -6.42 8.70
N ILE A 13 0.53 -5.15 8.27
CA ILE A 13 -0.69 -4.45 7.84
C ILE A 13 -0.94 -4.66 6.33
N LEU A 14 0.13 -4.69 5.54
CA LEU A 14 0.07 -4.92 4.09
C LEU A 14 1.01 -6.08 3.74
N LYS A 15 0.48 -7.10 3.06
CA LYS A 15 1.22 -8.30 2.67
C LYS A 15 0.93 -8.61 1.21
N ASP A 16 2.00 -8.73 0.42
CA ASP A 16 1.94 -9.21 -0.97
C ASP A 16 0.92 -8.45 -1.85
N ILE A 17 1.02 -7.12 -1.85
CA ILE A 17 0.13 -6.25 -2.63
C ILE A 17 0.77 -5.95 -3.98
N ASN A 18 0.09 -6.35 -5.06
CA ASN A 18 0.47 -6.02 -6.44
C ASN A 18 -0.63 -5.17 -7.07
N LEU A 19 -0.25 -4.03 -7.65
CA LEU A 19 -1.15 -3.07 -8.30
C LEU A 19 -0.54 -2.62 -9.62
N ASP A 20 -1.27 -2.83 -10.71
CA ASP A 20 -0.97 -2.25 -12.01
C ASP A 20 -1.89 -1.06 -12.23
N ILE A 21 -1.30 0.13 -12.40
CA ILE A 21 -2.04 1.37 -12.64
C ILE A 21 -1.50 2.00 -13.92
N TYR A 22 -2.37 2.15 -14.91
CA TYR A 22 -2.03 2.72 -16.20
C TYR A 22 -2.29 4.22 -16.23
N LYS A 23 -1.64 4.89 -17.19
CA LYS A 23 -1.78 6.33 -17.35
C LYS A 23 -3.23 6.71 -17.64
N GLY A 24 -3.79 7.59 -16.81
CA GLY A 24 -5.16 8.09 -16.95
C GLY A 24 -6.21 7.27 -16.19
N GLU A 25 -5.80 6.20 -15.49
CA GLU A 25 -6.73 5.45 -14.64
C GLU A 25 -7.00 6.16 -13.31
N LEU A 26 -8.26 6.10 -12.90
CA LEU A 26 -8.69 6.53 -11.57
C LEU A 26 -8.87 5.29 -10.70
N VAL A 27 -8.02 5.15 -9.68
CA VAL A 27 -8.06 4.02 -8.74
C VAL A 27 -8.51 4.50 -7.37
N GLY A 28 -9.51 3.82 -6.79
CA GLY A 28 -10.00 4.05 -5.44
C GLY A 28 -9.61 2.89 -4.52
N VAL A 29 -9.04 3.18 -3.35
CA VAL A 29 -8.72 2.19 -2.32
C VAL A 29 -9.73 2.30 -1.17
N ILE A 30 -10.54 1.27 -0.96
CA ILE A 30 -11.61 1.23 0.05
C ILE A 30 -11.37 0.13 1.10
N GLY A 31 -12.04 0.22 2.25
CA GLY A 31 -11.94 -0.75 3.35
C GLY A 31 -12.16 -0.13 4.73
N GLU A 32 -12.26 -0.96 5.77
CA GLU A 32 -12.51 -0.56 7.16
C GLU A 32 -11.39 0.31 7.77
N SER A 33 -11.72 1.12 8.78
CA SER A 33 -10.70 1.94 9.46
C SER A 33 -9.56 1.06 10.00
N GLY A 34 -8.30 1.47 9.79
CA GLY A 34 -7.13 0.70 10.20
C GLY A 34 -6.64 -0.35 9.19
N SER A 35 -7.34 -0.61 8.09
CA SER A 35 -6.98 -1.62 7.08
C SER A 35 -5.71 -1.33 6.25
N GLY A 36 -4.95 -0.28 6.56
CA GLY A 36 -3.72 0.05 5.84
C GLY A 36 -3.86 0.92 4.58
N LYS A 37 -5.05 1.47 4.26
CA LYS A 37 -5.26 2.33 3.07
C LYS A 37 -4.32 3.53 3.02
N THR A 38 -4.26 4.31 4.10
CA THR A 38 -3.38 5.49 4.19
C THR A 38 -1.92 5.10 4.11
N THR A 39 -1.57 3.92 4.64
CA THR A 39 -0.23 3.35 4.57
C THR A 39 0.12 3.00 3.12
N LEU A 40 -0.77 2.32 2.41
CA LEU A 40 -0.60 2.00 0.98
C LEU A 40 -0.43 3.27 0.14
N ALA A 41 -1.28 4.28 0.36
CA ALA A 41 -1.17 5.56 -0.33
C ALA A 41 0.18 6.27 -0.06
N LYS A 42 0.64 6.27 1.20
CA LYS A 42 1.96 6.81 1.56
C LYS A 42 3.11 6.02 0.92
N ALA A 43 2.98 4.70 0.79
CA ALA A 43 3.98 3.86 0.12
C ALA A 43 4.05 4.17 -1.39
N CYS A 44 2.89 4.29 -2.05
CA CYS A 44 2.81 4.70 -3.46
C CYS A 44 3.41 6.10 -3.71
N LEU A 45 3.28 7.01 -2.74
CA LEU A 45 3.88 8.35 -2.78
C LEU A 45 5.38 8.36 -2.40
N GLY A 46 5.98 7.22 -2.03
CA GLY A 46 7.38 7.14 -1.60
C GLY A 46 7.65 7.75 -0.22
N LEU A 47 6.62 8.03 0.57
CA LEU A 47 6.73 8.64 1.91
C LEU A 47 7.11 7.62 3.01
N ILE A 48 6.91 6.34 2.73
CA ILE A 48 7.32 5.22 3.59
C ILE A 48 7.98 4.16 2.72
N LYS A 49 8.99 3.47 3.25
CA LYS A 49 9.69 2.39 2.54
C LYS A 49 9.17 1.02 2.96
N PRO A 50 8.90 0.09 2.02
CA PRO A 50 8.67 -1.32 2.33
C PRO A 50 9.89 -1.91 3.04
N CYS A 51 9.67 -2.82 4.00
CA CYS A 51 10.70 -3.39 4.87
C CYS A 51 10.54 -4.91 5.02
#